data_AF-A0A1N6TJH3-F1
#
_entry.id   AF-A0A1N6TJH3-F1
#
_cell.length_a   1.000
_cell.length_b   1.000
_cell.length_c   1.000
_cell.angle_alpha   90.00
_cell.angle_beta   90.00
_cell.angle_gamma   90.00
#
_symmetry.space_group_name_H-M   'P 1'
#
loop_
_entity.id
_entity.type
_entity.pdbx_description
1 polymer ?
#
loop_
_entity_poly.entity_id
_entity_poly.type
_entity_poly.pdbx_seq_one_letter_code
_entity_poly.pdbx_strand_id
1 'polypeptide(L)'
;MICRITGDLGYLAMEIKLIRNKDDYQIALRQIKALWNAAPGTPDGDRLEILSMLVSRYEEEHYPINEPDPIEYMKIRMEELGLRHEDLVPYIGSKESVTEVLDGKRSLSLEMIRNLHRGLGFSLEALIAEPSGPGFKTESQPQPLKLDDPIAIKGIEVFEDEDDFQRWLNTRNTALGNVKPVDWLDTPERRKQVLNVLVCLEHGMYS
;
A
#
# COMPACT_ATOMS: atom_id res chain seq x y z
N MET A 1 -53.50 36.95 14.21
CA MET A 1 -52.32 37.49 13.50
C MET A 1 -51.18 36.52 13.76
N ILE A 2 -51.01 35.51 12.92
CA ILE A 2 -49.93 34.51 13.08
C ILE A 2 -49.07 34.64 11.83
N CYS A 3 -47.88 35.18 12.04
CA CYS A 3 -46.90 35.51 11.01
C CYS A 3 -46.43 34.21 10.34
N ARG A 4 -46.68 34.08 9.03
CA ARG A 4 -45.98 33.09 8.19
C ARG A 4 -44.58 33.62 7.94
N ILE A 5 -43.61 33.12 8.71
CA ILE A 5 -42.21 33.17 8.30
C ILE A 5 -41.98 31.90 7.50
N THR A 6 -42.28 31.93 6.20
CA THR A 6 -41.61 31.05 5.24
C THR A 6 -40.18 31.55 5.14
N GLY A 7 -39.35 31.10 6.09
CA GLY A 7 -37.91 31.21 6.02
C GLY A 7 -37.45 30.29 4.91
N ASP A 8 -37.06 30.90 3.80
CA ASP A 8 -36.29 30.32 2.72
C ASP A 8 -35.02 29.70 3.31
N LEU A 9 -35.06 28.41 3.68
CA LEU A 9 -33.89 27.64 4.08
C LEU A 9 -33.13 27.26 2.80
N GLY A 10 -32.55 28.27 2.17
CA GLY A 10 -31.43 28.15 1.24
C GLY A 10 -30.16 27.72 1.98
N TYR A 11 -30.23 26.68 2.80
CA TYR A 11 -29.04 25.91 3.13
C TYR A 11 -28.73 25.11 1.89
N LEU A 12 -27.67 25.51 1.18
CA LEU A 12 -26.98 24.62 0.23
C LEU A 12 -26.75 23.31 0.99
N ALA A 13 -27.59 22.31 0.72
CA ALA A 13 -27.51 21.03 1.39
C ALA A 13 -26.19 20.40 0.99
N MET A 14 -25.17 20.59 1.82
CA MET A 14 -23.91 19.89 1.70
C MET A 14 -24.24 18.43 2.02
N GLU A 15 -24.45 17.61 1.00
CA GLU A 15 -24.64 16.17 1.16
C GLU A 15 -23.31 15.53 1.55
N ILE A 16 -23.03 15.54 2.85
CA ILE A 16 -21.89 14.84 3.46
C ILE A 16 -22.33 13.42 3.79
N LYS A 17 -21.64 12.44 3.21
CA LYS A 17 -21.88 11.01 3.48
C LYS A 17 -20.80 10.46 4.39
N LEU A 18 -21.19 9.71 5.41
CA LEU A 18 -20.25 8.94 6.23
C LEU A 18 -19.51 7.90 5.38
N ILE A 19 -18.22 7.72 5.65
CA ILE A 19 -17.39 6.69 5.01
C ILE A 19 -17.51 5.40 5.82
N ARG A 20 -18.23 4.41 5.29
CA ARG A 20 -18.47 3.12 6.00
C ARG A 20 -17.75 1.95 5.37
N ASN A 21 -17.36 2.08 4.12
CA ASN A 21 -16.76 1.04 3.32
C ASN A 21 -15.76 1.66 2.34
N LYS A 22 -15.06 0.79 1.63
CA LYS A 22 -14.01 1.18 0.69
C LYS A 22 -14.52 2.02 -0.49
N ASP A 23 -15.76 1.81 -0.96
CA ASP A 23 -16.31 2.56 -2.08
C ASP A 23 -16.60 4.02 -1.70
N ASP A 24 -17.18 4.22 -0.51
CA ASP A 24 -17.39 5.55 0.07
C ASP A 24 -16.06 6.28 0.25
N TYR A 25 -15.02 5.55 0.68
CA TYR A 25 -13.67 6.07 0.85
C TYR A 25 -13.06 6.53 -0.49
N GLN A 26 -13.17 5.72 -1.56
CA GLN A 26 -12.68 6.11 -2.89
C GLN A 26 -13.45 7.28 -3.48
N ILE A 27 -14.75 7.38 -3.22
CA ILE A 27 -15.55 8.56 -3.60
C ILE A 27 -15.06 9.80 -2.86
N ALA A 28 -14.81 9.71 -1.55
CA ALA A 28 -14.30 10.81 -0.75
C ALA A 28 -12.93 11.30 -1.24
N LEU A 29 -12.00 10.39 -1.53
CA LEU A 29 -10.68 10.75 -2.07
C LEU A 29 -10.78 11.49 -3.41
N ARG A 30 -11.69 11.07 -4.31
CA ARG A 30 -11.92 11.77 -5.58
C ARG A 30 -12.48 13.17 -5.36
N GLN A 31 -13.37 13.35 -4.39
CA GLN A 31 -13.92 14.66 -4.04
C GLN A 31 -12.85 15.58 -3.44
N ILE A 32 -12.03 15.07 -2.49
CA ILE A 32 -10.89 15.79 -1.93
C ILE A 32 -9.95 16.28 -3.05
N LYS A 33 -9.62 15.39 -3.99
CA LYS A 33 -8.76 15.75 -5.14
C LYS A 33 -9.37 16.87 -6.00
N ALA A 34 -10.68 16.84 -6.23
CA ALA A 34 -11.37 17.88 -6.99
C ALA A 34 -11.41 19.23 -6.24
N LEU A 35 -11.44 19.18 -4.90
CA LEU A 35 -11.52 20.35 -4.02
C LEU A 35 -10.15 20.85 -3.54
N TRP A 36 -9.04 20.23 -3.96
CA TRP A 36 -7.69 20.48 -3.42
C TRP A 36 -7.27 21.96 -3.38
N ASN A 37 -7.73 22.75 -4.36
CA ASN A 37 -7.42 24.19 -4.47
C ASN A 37 -8.52 25.10 -3.91
N ALA A 38 -9.51 24.56 -3.20
CA ALA A 38 -10.57 25.35 -2.60
C ALA A 38 -10.00 26.28 -1.52
N ALA A 39 -10.46 27.53 -1.51
CA ALA A 39 -10.00 28.51 -0.54
C ALA A 39 -10.57 28.21 0.86
N PRO A 40 -9.80 28.38 1.94
CA PRO A 40 -10.29 28.22 3.30
C PRO A 40 -11.49 29.13 3.60
N GLY A 41 -12.46 28.63 4.38
CA GLY A 41 -13.67 29.38 4.76
C GLY A 41 -14.66 29.59 3.61
N THR A 42 -14.47 28.91 2.47
CA THR A 42 -15.49 28.80 1.42
C THR A 42 -16.25 27.49 1.58
N PRO A 43 -17.47 27.36 1.04
CA PRO A 43 -18.23 26.11 1.13
C PRO A 43 -17.46 24.87 0.63
N ASP A 44 -16.66 25.04 -0.41
CA ASP A 44 -15.81 23.98 -0.96
C ASP A 44 -14.60 23.68 -0.07
N GLY A 45 -14.03 24.70 0.58
CA GLY A 45 -12.96 24.56 1.57
C GLY A 45 -13.44 23.86 2.84
N ASP A 46 -14.61 24.25 3.36
CA ASP A 46 -15.24 23.61 4.51
C ASP A 46 -15.59 22.14 4.20
N ARG A 47 -16.05 21.87 2.96
CA ARG A 47 -16.31 20.51 2.49
C ARG A 47 -15.03 19.68 2.39
N LEU A 48 -13.94 20.26 1.88
CA LEU A 48 -12.62 19.61 1.82
C LEU A 48 -12.18 19.22 3.24
N GLU A 49 -12.25 20.14 4.19
CA GLU A 49 -11.86 19.89 5.58
C GLU A 49 -12.66 18.74 6.21
N ILE A 50 -13.99 18.74 6.04
CA ILE A 50 -14.85 17.67 6.58
C ILE A 50 -14.55 16.33 5.92
N LEU A 51 -14.39 16.28 4.59
CA LEU A 51 -14.06 15.05 3.87
C LEU A 51 -12.70 14.51 4.31
N SER A 52 -11.69 15.37 4.47
CA SER A 52 -10.37 14.99 4.97
C SER A 52 -10.47 14.38 6.37
N MET A 53 -11.24 14.98 7.29
CA MET A 53 -11.43 14.43 8.63
C MET A 53 -12.12 13.05 8.61
N LEU A 54 -13.13 12.87 7.76
CA LEU A 54 -13.81 11.57 7.61
C LEU A 54 -12.89 10.50 7.03
N VAL A 55 -12.07 10.86 6.03
CA VAL A 55 -11.05 9.99 5.44
C VAL A 55 -10.04 9.59 6.50
N SER A 56 -9.48 10.53 7.25
CA SER A 56 -8.53 10.24 8.31
C SER A 56 -9.10 9.29 9.36
N ARG A 57 -10.35 9.51 9.79
CA ARG A 57 -10.99 8.63 10.77
C ARG A 57 -11.19 7.20 10.22
N TYR A 58 -11.55 7.08 8.95
CA TYR A 58 -11.66 5.78 8.29
C TYR A 58 -10.30 5.09 8.17
N GLU A 59 -9.25 5.83 7.80
CA GLU A 59 -7.88 5.34 7.70
C GLU A 59 -7.32 4.88 9.05
N GLU A 60 -7.55 5.60 10.14
CA GLU A 60 -7.13 5.17 11.48
C GLU A 60 -7.70 3.79 11.86
N GLU A 61 -8.96 3.51 11.48
CA GLU A 61 -9.63 2.24 11.78
C GLU A 61 -9.21 1.11 10.85
N HIS A 62 -8.98 1.41 9.56
CA HIS A 62 -8.81 0.39 8.51
C HIS A 62 -7.36 0.24 8.02
N TYR A 63 -6.54 1.27 8.19
CA TYR A 63 -5.15 1.37 7.77
C TYR A 63 -4.29 2.00 8.88
N PRO A 64 -4.24 1.39 10.08
CA PRO A 64 -3.44 1.93 11.18
C PRO A 64 -1.98 2.04 10.75
N ILE A 65 -1.38 3.20 10.99
CA ILE A 65 0.07 3.39 10.83
C ILE A 65 0.73 2.64 11.98
N ASN A 66 1.02 1.36 11.75
CA ASN A 66 1.82 0.56 12.67
C ASN A 66 3.28 0.99 12.53
N GLU A 67 4.02 0.97 13.64
CA GLU A 67 5.47 1.09 13.57
C GLU A 67 6.03 0.00 12.64
N PRO A 68 7.04 0.33 11.81
CA PRO A 68 7.67 -0.66 10.97
C PRO A 68 8.20 -1.80 11.84
N ASP A 69 8.03 -3.03 11.37
CA ASP A 69 8.69 -4.19 11.96
C ASP A 69 10.19 -3.88 12.17
N PRO A 70 10.83 -4.38 13.24
CA PRO A 70 12.24 -4.11 13.53
C PRO A 70 13.19 -4.29 12.34
N ILE A 71 12.92 -5.27 11.45
CA ILE A 71 13.73 -5.53 10.26
C ILE A 71 13.48 -4.47 9.19
N GLU A 72 12.22 -4.11 8.95
CA GLU A 72 11.85 -3.04 8.02
C GLU A 72 12.46 -1.71 8.46
N TYR A 73 12.36 -1.41 9.76
CA TYR A 73 13.01 -0.26 10.39
C TYR A 73 14.52 -0.26 10.12
N MET A 74 15.20 -1.39 10.32
CA MET A 74 16.62 -1.51 10.04
C MET A 74 16.95 -1.23 8.57
N LYS A 75 16.17 -1.76 7.62
CA LYS A 75 16.39 -1.56 6.18
C LYS A 75 16.26 -0.08 5.79
N ILE A 76 15.22 0.59 6.31
CA ILE A 76 15.02 2.04 6.11
C ILE A 76 16.24 2.81 6.65
N ARG A 77 16.67 2.51 7.88
CA ARG A 77 17.85 3.16 8.47
C ARG A 77 19.13 2.87 7.70
N MET A 78 19.28 1.67 7.15
CA MET A 78 20.41 1.36 6.28
C MET A 78 20.40 2.21 5.02
N GLU A 79 19.25 2.37 4.36
CA GLU A 79 19.12 3.21 3.17
C GLU A 79 19.43 4.69 3.48
N GLU A 80 18.82 5.23 4.54
CA GLU A 80 19.03 6.62 4.97
C GLU A 80 20.48 6.94 5.34
N LEU A 81 21.19 5.97 5.94
CA LEU A 81 22.58 6.11 6.36
C LEU A 81 23.58 5.60 5.32
N GLY A 82 23.13 5.07 4.18
CA GLY A 82 23.98 4.46 3.16
C GLY A 82 24.76 3.23 3.64
N LEU A 83 24.23 2.50 4.63
CA LEU A 83 24.86 1.31 5.20
C LEU A 83 24.66 0.08 4.32
N ARG A 84 25.71 -0.72 4.21
CA ARG A 84 25.68 -2.03 3.55
C ARG A 84 25.56 -3.12 4.61
N HIS A 85 25.21 -4.34 4.20
CA HIS A 85 25.11 -5.49 5.10
C HIS A 85 26.41 -5.73 5.89
N GLU A 86 27.56 -5.45 5.28
CA GLU A 86 28.89 -5.57 5.88
C GLU A 86 29.08 -4.63 7.08
N ASP A 87 28.42 -3.47 7.07
CA ASP A 87 28.55 -2.47 8.11
C ASP A 87 27.74 -2.85 9.37
N LEU A 88 26.84 -3.84 9.26
CA LEU A 88 26.09 -4.40 10.39
C LEU A 88 26.81 -5.53 11.13
N VAL A 89 27.83 -6.13 10.51
CA VAL A 89 28.63 -7.24 11.08
C VAL A 89 29.14 -6.93 12.50
N PRO A 90 29.70 -5.74 12.79
CA PRO A 90 30.19 -5.43 14.15
C PRO A 90 29.11 -5.46 15.24
N TYR A 91 27.83 -5.30 14.87
CA TYR A 91 26.72 -5.18 15.81
C TYR A 91 25.90 -6.48 15.93
N ILE A 92 25.80 -7.23 14.82
CA ILE A 92 24.99 -8.44 14.73
C ILE A 92 25.84 -9.72 14.85
N GLY A 93 27.10 -9.70 14.39
CA GLY A 93 27.97 -10.86 14.38
C GLY A 93 28.43 -11.20 12.96
N SER A 94 28.22 -12.45 12.51
CA SER A 94 28.73 -12.88 11.20
C SER A 94 27.89 -12.33 10.02
N LYS A 95 28.45 -12.37 8.80
CA LYS A 95 27.73 -11.97 7.56
C LYS A 95 26.47 -12.83 7.34
N GLU A 96 26.53 -14.11 7.71
CA GLU A 96 25.41 -15.03 7.66
C GLU A 96 24.32 -14.60 8.63
N SER A 97 24.71 -14.23 9.87
CA SER A 97 23.76 -13.74 10.88
C SER A 97 23.07 -12.44 10.45
N VAL A 98 23.80 -11.52 9.82
CA VAL A 98 23.22 -10.28 9.27
C VAL A 98 22.16 -10.62 8.23
N THR A 99 22.49 -11.49 7.27
CA THR A 99 21.56 -11.91 6.21
C THR A 99 20.33 -12.61 6.79
N GLU A 100 20.52 -13.54 7.73
CA GLU A 100 19.42 -14.24 8.39
C GLU A 100 18.47 -13.30 9.14
N VAL A 101 19.01 -12.27 9.80
CA VAL A 101 18.21 -11.25 10.49
C VAL A 101 17.44 -10.39 9.49
N LEU A 102 18.11 -9.87 8.46
CA LEU A 102 17.47 -9.03 7.43
C LEU A 102 16.44 -9.77 6.57
N ASP A 103 16.59 -11.09 6.44
CA ASP A 103 15.64 -12.01 5.81
C ASP A 103 14.52 -12.46 6.76
N GLY A 104 14.55 -12.11 8.04
CA GLY A 104 13.57 -12.53 9.04
C GLY A 104 13.63 -14.01 9.42
N LYS A 105 14.69 -14.72 9.05
CA LYS A 105 14.95 -16.11 9.44
C LYS A 105 15.40 -16.23 10.88
N ARG A 106 15.93 -15.13 11.45
CA ARG A 106 16.42 -15.05 12.83
C ARG A 106 15.96 -13.76 13.49
N SER A 107 15.42 -13.85 14.69
CA SER A 107 15.07 -12.69 15.50
C SER A 107 16.32 -12.02 16.09
N LEU A 108 16.26 -10.70 16.27
CA LEU A 108 17.29 -9.94 16.98
C LEU A 108 17.37 -10.39 18.44
N SER A 109 18.59 -10.60 18.93
CA SER A 109 18.82 -10.78 20.37
C SER A 109 18.90 -9.41 21.06
N LEU A 110 18.63 -9.39 22.37
CA LEU A 110 18.73 -8.16 23.17
C LEU A 110 20.14 -7.54 23.15
N GLU A 111 21.19 -8.36 22.98
CA GLU A 111 22.55 -7.88 22.81
C GLU A 111 22.75 -7.17 21.46
N MET A 112 22.27 -7.77 20.37
CA MET A 112 22.27 -7.15 19.03
C MET A 112 21.53 -5.82 19.03
N ILE A 113 20.33 -5.78 19.65
CA ILE A 113 19.53 -4.55 19.78
C ILE A 113 20.32 -3.43 20.46
N ARG A 114 20.97 -3.75 21.59
CA ARG A 114 21.81 -2.78 22.32
C ARG A 114 23.01 -2.32 21.50
N ASN A 115 23.63 -3.23 20.74
CA ASN A 115 24.78 -2.90 19.90
C ASN A 115 24.38 -1.98 18.74
N LEU A 116 23.26 -2.28 18.06
CA LEU A 116 22.72 -1.44 16.99
C LEU A 116 22.32 -0.05 17.50
N HIS A 117 21.68 0.02 18.67
CA HIS A 117 21.33 1.30 19.28
C HIS A 117 22.57 2.14 19.63
N ARG A 118 23.54 1.56 20.32
CA ARG A 118 24.75 2.30 20.75
C ARG A 118 25.68 2.64 19.59
N GLY A 119 25.77 1.77 18.60
CA GLY A 119 26.72 1.89 17.50
C GLY A 119 26.22 2.72 16.33
N LEU A 120 24.93 2.57 15.98
CA LEU A 120 24.34 3.19 14.79
C LEU A 120 23.21 4.18 15.14
N GLY A 121 22.87 4.34 16.43
CA GLY A 121 21.81 5.24 16.88
C GLY A 121 20.40 4.74 16.54
N PHE A 122 20.23 3.44 16.30
CA PHE A 122 18.91 2.86 15.98
C PHE A 122 17.98 2.95 17.20
N SER A 123 16.71 3.32 17.02
CA SER A 123 15.75 3.46 18.11
C SER A 123 15.52 2.12 18.82
N LEU A 124 15.59 2.12 20.15
CA LEU A 124 15.30 0.92 20.94
C LEU A 124 13.84 0.51 20.83
N GLU A 125 12.92 1.49 20.83
CA GLU A 125 11.48 1.22 20.74
C GLU A 125 11.17 0.49 19.43
N ALA A 126 11.68 1.01 18.31
CA ALA A 126 11.49 0.40 16.99
C ALA A 126 12.16 -0.99 16.86
N LEU A 127 13.26 -1.25 17.55
CA LEU A 127 13.94 -2.56 17.52
C LEU A 127 13.32 -3.61 18.44
N ILE A 128 12.56 -3.19 19.46
CA ILE A 128 11.90 -4.07 20.44
C ILE A 128 10.42 -4.27 20.10
N ALA A 129 9.85 -3.42 19.23
CA ALA A 129 8.51 -3.56 18.71
C ALA A 129 8.23 -5.02 18.33
N GLU A 130 7.11 -5.55 18.79
CA GLU A 130 6.71 -6.90 18.38
C GLU A 130 6.55 -6.88 16.86
N PRO A 131 7.08 -7.90 16.15
CA PRO A 131 6.75 -8.07 14.75
C PRO A 131 5.23 -8.17 14.71
N SER A 132 4.55 -7.14 14.20
CA SER A 132 3.11 -7.18 14.00
C SER A 132 2.84 -8.49 13.24
N GLY A 133 2.14 -9.42 13.90
CA GLY A 133 2.10 -10.82 13.49
C GLY A 133 1.62 -11.02 12.05
N PRO A 134 1.59 -12.28 11.60
CA PRO A 134 2.44 -12.73 10.49
C PRO A 134 2.69 -11.67 9.40
N GLY A 135 3.71 -10.84 9.61
CA GLY A 135 4.42 -10.12 8.58
C GLY A 135 3.68 -8.92 7.98
N PHE A 136 4.39 -7.80 7.94
CA PHE A 136 4.71 -7.30 6.61
C PHE A 136 5.42 -8.44 5.87
N LYS A 137 4.62 -9.30 5.24
CA LYS A 137 4.95 -9.59 3.86
C LYS A 137 4.97 -8.19 3.25
N THR A 138 6.12 -7.73 2.75
CA THR A 138 6.06 -7.05 1.45
C THR A 138 4.97 -7.77 0.68
N GLU A 139 3.95 -7.08 0.19
CA GLU A 139 2.94 -7.65 -0.69
C GLU A 139 3.68 -8.30 -1.88
N SER A 140 4.10 -9.53 -1.64
CA SER A 140 4.85 -10.49 -2.44
C SER A 140 4.24 -11.88 -2.21
N GLN A 141 3.20 -11.97 -1.37
CA GLN A 141 2.05 -12.74 -1.79
C GLN A 141 1.25 -11.86 -2.73
N PRO A 142 0.85 -12.36 -3.90
CA PRO A 142 -0.11 -11.65 -4.72
C PRO A 142 -1.36 -11.45 -3.86
N GLN A 143 -1.59 -10.21 -3.44
CA GLN A 143 -2.95 -9.84 -3.06
C GLN A 143 -3.80 -10.18 -4.27
N PRO A 144 -4.95 -10.85 -4.10
CA PRO A 144 -5.85 -11.09 -5.22
C PRO A 144 -6.04 -9.74 -5.92
N LEU A 145 -5.67 -9.70 -7.20
CA LEU A 145 -5.81 -8.51 -8.03
C LEU A 145 -7.20 -7.96 -7.78
N LYS A 146 -7.28 -6.74 -7.26
CA LYS A 146 -8.59 -6.13 -6.97
C LYS A 146 -9.33 -5.99 -8.31
N LEU A 147 -10.65 -6.17 -8.31
CA LEU A 147 -11.44 -6.16 -9.55
C LEU A 147 -11.33 -4.81 -10.32
N ASP A 148 -10.97 -3.73 -9.62
CA ASP A 148 -10.70 -2.39 -10.17
C ASP A 148 -9.26 -2.18 -10.68
N ASP A 149 -8.40 -3.19 -10.59
CA ASP A 149 -7.03 -3.14 -11.08
C ASP A 149 -7.01 -3.16 -12.62
N PRO A 150 -6.25 -2.27 -13.29
CA PRO A 150 -6.14 -2.27 -14.76
C PRO A 150 -5.76 -3.63 -15.36
N ILE A 151 -4.98 -4.44 -14.64
CA ILE A 151 -4.59 -5.80 -15.06
C ILE A 151 -5.76 -6.78 -14.92
N ALA A 152 -6.57 -6.65 -13.86
CA ALA A 152 -7.77 -7.47 -13.69
C ALA A 152 -8.84 -7.14 -14.73
N ILE A 153 -9.11 -5.85 -14.94
CA ILE A 153 -10.05 -5.36 -15.94
C ILE A 153 -9.65 -5.89 -17.32
N LYS A 154 -8.38 -5.72 -17.70
CA LYS A 154 -7.91 -6.18 -19.00
C LYS A 154 -7.87 -7.70 -19.11
N GLY A 155 -7.49 -8.39 -18.05
CA GLY A 155 -7.49 -9.85 -17.98
C GLY A 155 -8.88 -10.45 -18.23
N ILE A 156 -9.89 -9.97 -17.53
CA ILE A 156 -11.27 -10.44 -17.69
C ILE A 156 -11.79 -10.12 -19.11
N GLU A 157 -11.42 -8.99 -19.69
CA GLU A 157 -11.77 -8.66 -21.08
C GLU A 157 -11.15 -9.64 -22.10
N VAL A 158 -9.89 -10.05 -21.89
CA VAL A 158 -9.19 -10.95 -22.84
C VAL A 158 -9.61 -12.41 -22.69
N PHE A 159 -9.82 -12.87 -21.46
CA PHE A 159 -10.10 -14.27 -21.17
C PHE A 159 -11.60 -14.59 -21.07
N GLU A 160 -12.46 -13.59 -20.92
CA GLU A 160 -13.93 -13.67 -20.70
C GLU A 160 -14.37 -14.46 -19.44
N ASP A 161 -13.47 -15.25 -18.85
CA ASP A 161 -13.65 -16.11 -17.69
C ASP A 161 -12.59 -15.80 -16.63
N GLU A 162 -13.05 -15.64 -15.38
CA GLU A 162 -12.19 -15.29 -14.26
C GLU A 162 -11.25 -16.43 -13.88
N ASP A 163 -11.69 -17.69 -13.96
CA ASP A 163 -10.88 -18.85 -13.60
C ASP A 163 -9.74 -19.07 -14.60
N ASP A 164 -9.99 -18.89 -15.89
CA ASP A 164 -8.96 -18.96 -16.93
C ASP A 164 -7.94 -17.82 -16.80
N PHE A 165 -8.38 -16.61 -16.49
CA PHE A 165 -7.48 -15.50 -16.19
C PHE A 165 -6.61 -15.77 -14.94
N GLN A 166 -7.22 -16.28 -13.86
CA GLN A 166 -6.50 -16.66 -12.64
C GLN A 166 -5.49 -17.79 -12.92
N ARG A 167 -5.86 -18.76 -13.76
CA ARG A 167 -4.98 -19.83 -14.20
C ARG A 167 -3.81 -19.28 -15.00
N TRP A 168 -4.04 -18.31 -15.89
CA TRP A 168 -2.97 -17.65 -16.65
C TRP A 168 -2.00 -16.89 -15.74
N LEU A 169 -2.51 -16.11 -14.78
CA LEU A 169 -1.70 -15.38 -13.80
C LEU A 169 -0.76 -16.30 -13.00
N ASN A 170 -1.19 -17.52 -12.72
CA ASN A 170 -0.46 -18.52 -11.95
C ASN A 170 0.40 -19.47 -12.80
N THR A 171 0.36 -19.33 -14.13
CA THR A 171 1.14 -20.13 -15.08
C THR A 171 2.39 -19.39 -15.51
N ARG A 172 3.52 -20.10 -15.66
CA ARG A 172 4.76 -19.48 -16.11
C ARG A 172 4.62 -18.98 -17.55
N ASN A 173 4.94 -17.71 -17.76
CA ASN A 173 4.81 -17.03 -19.05
C ASN A 173 6.20 -16.77 -19.66
N THR A 174 6.43 -17.26 -20.87
CA THR A 174 7.72 -17.14 -21.58
C THR A 174 8.02 -15.71 -22.03
N ALA A 175 7.00 -14.91 -22.39
CA ALA A 175 7.16 -13.51 -22.78
C ALA A 175 7.63 -12.63 -21.61
N LEU A 176 7.38 -13.07 -20.38
CA LEU A 176 7.89 -12.44 -19.15
C LEU A 176 9.19 -13.11 -18.67
N GLY A 177 9.84 -14.01 -19.42
CA GLY A 177 11.07 -14.67 -18.95
C GLY A 177 10.82 -15.86 -18.01
N ASN A 178 9.74 -16.61 -18.24
CA ASN A 178 9.39 -17.87 -17.57
C ASN A 178 9.03 -17.75 -16.09
N VAL A 179 8.38 -16.65 -15.75
CA VAL A 179 7.85 -16.34 -14.41
C VAL A 179 6.33 -16.40 -14.39
N LYS A 180 5.72 -16.48 -13.21
CA LYS A 180 4.28 -16.30 -13.10
C LYS A 180 3.96 -14.81 -13.13
N PRO A 181 3.02 -14.35 -13.98
CA PRO A 181 2.59 -12.95 -13.99
C PRO A 181 2.23 -12.44 -12.58
N VAL A 182 1.57 -13.28 -11.76
CA VAL A 182 1.10 -12.89 -10.42
C VAL A 182 2.23 -12.57 -9.44
N ASP A 183 3.39 -13.23 -9.57
CA ASP A 183 4.58 -13.00 -8.73
C ASP A 183 5.38 -11.78 -9.21
N TRP A 184 4.93 -11.12 -10.28
CA TRP A 184 5.64 -10.07 -11.00
C TRP A 184 4.74 -8.82 -11.16
N LEU A 185 4.01 -8.46 -10.10
CA LEU A 185 3.11 -7.30 -10.05
C LEU A 185 3.53 -6.23 -9.03
N ASP A 186 4.77 -6.30 -8.56
CA ASP A 186 5.34 -5.52 -7.46
C ASP A 186 5.70 -4.07 -7.84
N THR A 187 6.08 -3.80 -9.10
CA THR A 187 6.49 -2.45 -9.55
C THR A 187 5.70 -1.96 -10.77
N PRO A 188 5.55 -0.64 -10.97
CA PRO A 188 4.81 -0.07 -12.11
C PRO A 188 5.32 -0.53 -13.48
N GLU A 189 6.64 -0.62 -13.66
CA GLU A 189 7.30 -1.01 -14.92
C GLU A 189 6.95 -2.45 -15.28
N ARG A 190 7.00 -3.31 -14.28
CA ARG A 190 6.72 -4.73 -14.38
C ARG A 190 5.24 -4.99 -14.69
N ARG A 191 4.34 -4.28 -14.01
CA ARG A 191 2.90 -4.27 -14.28
C ARG A 191 2.58 -3.84 -15.72
N LYS A 192 3.29 -2.82 -16.23
CA LYS A 192 3.16 -2.39 -17.64
C LYS A 192 3.56 -3.49 -18.63
N GLN A 193 4.58 -4.29 -18.31
CA GLN A 193 4.96 -5.43 -19.15
C GLN A 193 3.88 -6.52 -19.16
N VAL A 194 3.30 -6.84 -18.00
CA VAL A 194 2.16 -7.78 -17.92
C VAL A 194 0.97 -7.28 -18.75
N LEU A 195 0.63 -5.98 -18.66
CA LEU A 195 -0.41 -5.37 -19.49
C LEU A 195 -0.11 -5.47 -20.99
N ASN A 196 1.13 -5.24 -21.41
CA ASN A 196 1.51 -5.38 -22.82
C ASN A 196 1.30 -6.82 -23.32
N VAL A 197 1.62 -7.82 -22.49
CA VAL A 197 1.37 -9.22 -22.87
C VAL A 197 -0.13 -9.49 -23.03
N LEU A 198 -0.98 -8.99 -22.13
CA LEU A 198 -2.44 -9.09 -22.26
C LEU A 198 -2.96 -8.43 -23.54
N VAL A 199 -2.48 -7.22 -23.86
CA VAL A 199 -2.83 -6.52 -25.11
C VAL A 199 -2.38 -7.32 -26.34
N CYS A 200 -1.20 -7.93 -26.31
CA CYS A 200 -0.73 -8.76 -27.42
C CYS A 200 -1.55 -10.05 -27.57
N LEU A 201 -2.02 -10.65 -26.47
CA LEU A 201 -2.91 -11.82 -26.50
C LEU A 201 -4.27 -11.48 -27.11
N GLU A 202 -4.86 -10.34 -26.73
CA GLU A 202 -6.09 -9.81 -27.34
C GLU A 202 -5.98 -9.68 -28.86
N HIS A 203 -4.82 -9.26 -29.35
CA HIS A 203 -4.56 -9.04 -30.78
C HIS A 203 -4.00 -10.30 -31.48
N GLY A 204 -3.95 -11.45 -30.78
CA GLY A 204 -3.51 -12.74 -31.35
C GLY A 204 -2.01 -12.80 -31.71
N MET A 205 -1.17 -11.97 -31.10
CA MET A 205 0.25 -11.81 -31.47
C MET A 205 1.23 -12.73 -30.71
N TYR A 206 0.75 -13.65 -29.88
CA TYR A 206 1.55 -14.69 -29.23
C TYR A 206 0.83 -16.04 -29.24
N SER A 207 1.57 -17.10 -29.61
CA SER A 207 1.20 -18.53 -29.55
C SER A 207 2.03 -19.26 -28.50
#